data_AF-A0A509LFJ5-F1
#
_entry.id   AF-A0A509LFJ5-F1
#
_cell.length_a   1.000
_cell.length_b   1.000
_cell.length_c   1.000
_cell.angle_alpha   90.00
_cell.angle_beta   90.00
_cell.angle_gamma   90.00
#
_symmetry.space_group_name_H-M   'P 1'
#
loop_
_entity.id
_entity.type
_entity.pdbx_description
1 polymer ?
#
loop_
_entity_poly.entity_id
_entity_poly.type
_entity_poly.pdbx_seq_one_letter_code
_entity_poly.pdbx_strand_id
1 'polypeptide(L)' 'GIQVPDEWIDEIGSVAKEDHKKKAAEMAGRFIKEVKSMVQGVHIMPLGWADIVPDILEHAELN' A
#
# COMPACT_ATOMS: atom_id res chain seq x y z
N GLY A 1 13.28 14.61 -5.38
CA GLY A 1 13.19 13.16 -5.63
C GLY A 1 12.37 12.51 -4.54
N ILE A 2 11.98 11.25 -4.72
CA ILE A 2 11.36 10.43 -3.66
C ILE A 2 12.44 9.49 -3.14
N GLN A 3 12.57 9.38 -1.82
CA GLN A 3 13.44 8.39 -1.18
C GLN A 3 12.58 7.21 -0.74
N VAL A 4 12.85 6.02 -1.29
CA VAL A 4 12.19 4.79 -0.90
C VAL A 4 13.10 4.09 0.13
N PRO A 5 12.59 3.70 1.31
CA PRO A 5 13.38 2.93 2.28
C PRO A 5 13.83 1.58 1.70
N ASP A 6 15.05 1.15 2.02
CA ASP A 6 15.59 -0.14 1.54
C ASP A 6 14.69 -1.32 1.94
N GLU A 7 14.12 -1.28 3.15
CA GLU A 7 13.17 -2.29 3.64
C GLU A 7 11.96 -2.48 2.72
N TRP A 8 11.47 -1.39 2.10
CA TRP A 8 10.33 -1.46 1.18
C TRP A 8 10.74 -2.02 -0.19
N ILE A 9 11.97 -1.74 -0.62
CA ILE A 9 12.54 -2.30 -1.85
C ILE A 9 12.71 -3.82 -1.68
N ASP A 10 13.26 -4.24 -0.55
CA ASP A 10 13.46 -5.65 -0.22
C ASP A 10 12.12 -6.39 -0.07
N GLU A 11 11.13 -5.78 0.61
CA GLU A 11 9.82 -6.40 0.80
C GLU A 11 9.11 -6.66 -0.53
N ILE A 12 9.06 -5.68 -1.44
CA ILE A 12 8.42 -5.91 -2.74
C ILE A 12 9.27 -6.78 -3.66
N GLY A 13 10.61 -6.75 -3.53
CA GLY A 13 11.52 -7.61 -4.26
C GLY A 13 11.51 -9.08 -3.80
N SER A 14 10.97 -9.35 -2.60
CA SER A 14 10.88 -10.69 -2.03
C SER A 14 9.76 -11.56 -2.64
N VAL A 15 8.82 -10.95 -3.37
CA VAL A 15 7.68 -11.63 -3.99
C VAL A 15 7.84 -11.77 -5.51
N ALA A 16 7.09 -12.70 -6.11
CA ALA A 16 7.07 -12.84 -7.56
C ALA A 16 6.43 -11.60 -8.23
N LYS A 17 6.81 -11.29 -9.47
CA LYS A 17 6.31 -10.13 -10.21
C LYS A 17 4.78 -10.09 -10.32
N GLU A 18 4.15 -11.25 -10.43
CA GLU A 18 2.70 -11.43 -10.47
C GLU A 18 2.01 -11.03 -9.15
N ASP A 19 2.72 -11.17 -8.03
CA ASP A 19 2.23 -10.83 -6.68
C ASP A 19 2.52 -9.39 -6.27
N HIS A 20 3.31 -8.63 -7.03
CA HIS A 20 3.66 -7.23 -6.71
C HIS A 20 2.43 -6.38 -6.43
N LYS A 21 1.36 -6.58 -7.21
CA LYS A 21 0.13 -5.82 -7.09
C LYS A 21 -0.56 -6.06 -5.74
N LYS A 22 -0.62 -7.32 -5.31
CA LYS A 22 -1.18 -7.73 -4.03
C LYS A 22 -0.30 -7.27 -2.87
N LYS A 23 1.03 -7.48 -2.97
CA LYS A 23 1.97 -7.04 -1.94
C LYS A 23 1.97 -5.52 -1.77
N ALA A 24 1.87 -4.75 -2.86
CA ALA A 24 1.74 -3.29 -2.79
C ALA A 24 0.45 -2.86 -2.08
N ALA A 25 -0.67 -3.57 -2.29
CA ALA A 25 -1.93 -3.29 -1.60
C ALA A 25 -1.79 -3.49 -0.08
N GLU A 26 -1.20 -4.61 0.33
CA GLU A 26 -0.88 -4.93 1.72
C GLU A 26 0.02 -3.86 2.36
N MET A 27 1.14 -3.52 1.71
CA MET A 27 2.09 -2.52 2.21
C MET A 27 1.43 -1.14 2.37
N ALA A 28 0.65 -0.70 1.38
CA ALA A 28 -0.06 0.58 1.43
C ALA A 28 -1.11 0.60 2.55
N GLY A 29 -1.90 -0.47 2.70
CA GLY A 29 -2.90 -0.58 3.76
C GLY A 29 -2.26 -0.57 5.15
N ARG A 30 -1.17 -1.33 5.35
CA ARG A 30 -0.40 -1.35 6.61
C ARG A 30 0.12 0.04 6.97
N PHE A 31 0.69 0.75 6.00
CA PHE A 31 1.16 2.11 6.21
C PHE A 31 0.01 3.08 6.56
N ILE A 32 -1.12 3.02 5.86
CA ILE A 32 -2.29 3.84 6.16
C ILE A 32 -2.78 3.57 7.58
N LYS A 33 -2.83 2.31 8.02
CA LYS A 33 -3.23 1.94 9.38
C LYS A 33 -2.34 2.58 10.45
N GLU A 34 -1.04 2.71 10.20
CA GLU A 34 -0.09 3.35 11.12
C GLU A 34 -0.32 4.86 11.23
N VAL A 35 -0.61 5.53 10.11
CA VAL A 35 -0.73 7.00 10.07
C VAL A 35 -2.17 7.51 10.24
N LYS A 36 -3.20 6.66 10.22
CA LYS A 36 -4.62 7.09 10.21
C LYS A 36 -5.02 7.96 11.41
N SER A 37 -4.35 7.83 12.56
CA SER A 37 -4.61 8.68 13.73
C SER A 37 -4.04 10.10 13.61
N MET A 38 -3.14 10.32 12.65
CA MET A 38 -2.43 11.58 12.41
C MET A 38 -3.07 12.43 11.30
N VAL A 39 -4.03 11.87 10.55
CA VAL A 39 -4.62 12.50 9.35
C VAL A 39 -6.14 12.36 9.35
N GLN A 40 -6.85 13.28 8.68
CA GLN A 40 -8.31 13.23 8.55
C GLN A 40 -8.79 12.34 7.39
N GLY A 41 -7.89 11.96 6.49
CA GLY A 41 -8.22 11.14 5.32
C GLY A 41 -7.01 10.92 4.41
N VAL A 42 -7.20 10.05 3.41
CA VAL A 42 -6.17 9.67 2.44
C VAL A 42 -6.69 9.84 1.01
N HIS A 43 -5.82 10.26 0.11
CA HIS A 43 -6.09 10.26 -1.34
C HIS A 43 -5.26 9.14 -1.97
N ILE A 44 -5.94 8.14 -2.56
CA ILE A 44 -5.30 7.01 -3.22
C ILE A 44 -5.22 7.29 -4.73
N MET A 45 -4.02 7.18 -5.30
CA MET A 45 -3.79 7.27 -6.75
C MET A 45 -3.54 5.87 -7.33
N PRO A 46 -4.57 5.18 -7.85
CA PRO A 46 -4.43 3.78 -8.27
C PRO A 46 -3.66 3.59 -9.58
N LEU A 47 -3.44 4.64 -10.39
CA LEU A 47 -2.65 4.59 -11.63
C LEU A 47 -2.97 3.38 -12.55
N GLY A 48 -4.26 3.04 -12.68
CA GLY A 48 -4.73 1.89 -13.49
C GLY A 48 -4.99 0.60 -12.71
N TRP A 49 -4.67 0.55 -11.42
CA TRP A 49 -4.96 -0.56 -10.50
C TRP A 49 -6.14 -0.23 -9.57
N ALA A 50 -7.25 0.25 -10.13
CA ALA A 50 -8.41 0.63 -9.31
C ALA A 50 -9.03 -0.56 -8.54
N ASP A 51 -8.82 -1.78 -9.03
CA ASP A 51 -9.31 -3.02 -8.45
C ASP A 51 -8.63 -3.41 -7.13
N ILE A 52 -7.45 -2.87 -6.80
CA ILE A 52 -6.80 -3.15 -5.50
C ILE A 52 -7.21 -2.18 -4.41
N VAL A 53 -7.94 -1.11 -4.74
CA VAL A 53 -8.35 -0.11 -3.75
C VAL A 53 -9.15 -0.73 -2.61
N PRO A 54 -10.12 -1.65 -2.85
CA PRO A 54 -10.81 -2.34 -1.76
C PRO A 54 -9.87 -3.12 -0.83
N ASP A 55 -8.86 -3.79 -1.38
CA ASP A 55 -7.87 -4.59 -0.64
C ASP A 55 -6.98 -3.71 0.25
N ILE A 56 -6.56 -2.55 -0.27
CA ILE A 56 -5.84 -1.53 0.51
C ILE A 56 -6.67 -1.08 1.72
N LEU A 57 -7.97 -0.79 1.52
CA LEU A 57 -8.86 -0.33 2.57
C LEU A 57 -9.15 -1.40 3.62
N GLU A 58 -9.22 -2.67 3.22
CA GLU A 58 -9.32 -3.82 4.13
C GLU A 58 -8.08 -3.92 5.02
N HIS A 59 -6.88 -3.89 4.43
CA HIS A 59 -5.62 -3.89 5.19
C HIS A 59 -5.45 -2.65 6.09
N ALA A 60 -6.04 -1.50 5.70
CA ALA A 60 -6.03 -0.28 6.50
C ALA A 60 -7.02 -0.28 7.68
N GLU A 61 -7.91 -1.29 7.74
CA GLU A 61 -9.06 -1.35 8.65
C GLU A 61 -9.95 -0.10 8.52
N LEU A 62 -10.31 0.23 7.28
CA LEU A 62 -11.20 1.34 6.93
C LEU A 62 -12.51 0.87 6.25
N ASN A 63 -12.70 -0.45 6.11
CA ASN A 63 -13.89 -1.11 5.58
C ASN A 63 -14.71 -1.79 6.69
#